data_AF-E5VLZ0-F1
#
_entry.id   AF-E5VLZ0-F1
#
_cell.length_a   1.000
_cell.length_b   1.000
_cell.length_c   1.000
_cell.angle_alpha   90.00
_cell.angle_beta   90.00
_cell.angle_gamma   90.00
#
_symmetry.space_group_name_H-M   'P 1'
#
loop_
_entity.id
_entity.type
_entity.pdbx_description
1 polymer ?
#
loop_
_entity_poly.entity_id
_entity_poly.type
_entity_poly.pdbx_seq_one_letter_code
_entity_poly.pdbx_strand_id
1 'polypeptide(L)'
;MQKDFIYENYLKMPDDLEFEQAMKVYEELLEENLEEDEIYDKLWDHALHCMIDYGSLRAHWKITPKTDRSNDDRTVMHDSVIHSLDELAAYTKEHGKEAKWRDELGYQRKRIGDFACYVSLIYGVFAR
;
A
#
# COMPACT_ATOMS: atom_id res chain seq x y z
N MET A 1 -6.32 24.40 -6.24
CA MET A 1 -5.06 23.68 -5.90
C MET A 1 -5.16 23.03 -4.52
N GLN A 2 -5.22 23.76 -3.40
CA GLN A 2 -5.45 23.12 -2.08
C GLN A 2 -6.90 22.63 -1.87
N LYS A 3 -7.89 23.39 -2.34
CA LYS A 3 -9.32 23.02 -2.28
C LYS A 3 -9.68 21.75 -3.06
N ASP A 4 -8.76 21.24 -3.88
CA ASP A 4 -8.97 20.02 -4.66
C ASP A 4 -8.54 18.76 -3.87
N PHE A 5 -7.69 18.91 -2.85
CA PHE A 5 -7.26 17.84 -1.94
C PHE A 5 -8.25 17.66 -0.78
N ILE A 6 -9.52 17.50 -1.15
CA ILE A 6 -10.61 17.16 -0.24
C ILE A 6 -10.93 15.69 -0.46
N TYR A 7 -11.06 14.91 0.61
CA TYR A 7 -11.20 13.47 0.54
C TYR A 7 -12.40 13.04 -0.32
N GLU A 8 -13.53 13.73 -0.19
CA GLU A 8 -14.75 13.51 -0.96
C GLU A 8 -14.60 13.76 -2.47
N ASN A 9 -13.57 14.50 -2.90
CA ASN A 9 -13.25 14.64 -4.31
C ASN A 9 -12.40 13.47 -4.83
N TYR A 10 -11.54 12.91 -3.98
CA TYR A 10 -10.77 11.70 -4.31
C TYR A 10 -11.69 10.49 -4.50
N LEU A 11 -12.72 10.33 -3.66
CA LEU A 11 -13.72 9.25 -3.78
C LEU A 11 -14.55 9.26 -5.08
N LYS A 12 -14.40 10.29 -5.92
CA LYS A 12 -15.04 10.36 -7.24
C LYS A 12 -14.10 9.90 -8.36
N MET A 13 -12.84 9.61 -8.04
CA MET A 13 -11.85 9.15 -9.00
C MET A 13 -12.05 7.65 -9.29
N PRO A 14 -11.75 7.18 -10.50
CA PRO A 14 -11.84 5.75 -10.80
C PRO A 14 -10.75 4.97 -10.04
N ASP A 15 -11.11 3.75 -9.64
CA ASP A 15 -10.26 2.80 -8.93
C ASP A 15 -9.85 3.28 -7.52
N ASP A 16 -10.66 4.14 -6.90
CA ASP A 16 -10.41 4.62 -5.55
C ASP A 16 -10.48 3.49 -4.51
N LEU A 17 -9.89 3.78 -3.36
CA LEU A 17 -9.95 2.98 -2.15
C LEU A 17 -10.41 3.89 -1.01
N GLU A 18 -11.55 3.57 -0.40
CA GLU A 18 -11.98 4.23 0.83
C GLU A 18 -11.04 3.89 2.00
N PHE A 19 -10.94 4.78 2.99
CA PHE A 19 -10.07 4.56 4.14
C PHE A 19 -10.54 3.34 4.93
N GLU A 20 -11.84 3.22 5.16
CA GLU A 20 -12.45 2.10 5.86
C GLU A 20 -12.23 0.78 5.12
N GLN A 21 -12.28 0.79 3.78
CA GLN A 21 -11.93 -0.38 2.96
C GLN A 21 -10.45 -0.74 3.10
N ALA A 22 -9.55 0.26 3.08
CA ALA A 22 -8.13 0.03 3.28
C ALA A 22 -7.82 -0.54 4.66
N MET A 23 -8.49 -0.05 5.71
CA MET A 23 -8.31 -0.55 7.08
C MET A 23 -8.82 -1.97 7.22
N LYS A 24 -9.96 -2.31 6.63
CA LYS A 24 -10.46 -3.69 6.58
C LYS A 24 -9.44 -4.63 5.92
N VAL A 25 -8.89 -4.26 4.76
CA VAL A 25 -7.84 -5.03 4.08
C VAL A 25 -6.59 -5.17 4.96
N TYR A 26 -6.18 -4.08 5.63
CA TYR A 26 -5.01 -4.09 6.50
C TYR A 26 -5.21 -5.00 7.72
N GLU A 27 -6.38 -4.96 8.36
CA GLU A 27 -6.75 -5.85 9.47
C GLU A 27 -6.76 -7.32 9.03
N GLU A 28 -7.39 -7.64 7.90
CA GLU A 28 -7.39 -8.99 7.32
C GLU A 28 -5.97 -9.48 7.01
N LEU A 29 -5.08 -8.60 6.50
CA LEU A 29 -3.67 -8.92 6.28
C LEU A 29 -2.98 -9.30 7.61
N LEU A 30 -3.20 -8.53 8.68
CA LEU A 30 -2.61 -8.80 9.99
C LEU A 30 -3.16 -10.07 10.65
N GLU A 31 -4.45 -10.38 10.47
CA GLU A 31 -5.07 -11.62 10.97
C GLU A 31 -4.51 -12.88 10.29
N GLU A 32 -4.06 -12.75 9.04
CA GLU A 32 -3.44 -13.82 8.28
C GLU A 32 -1.94 -13.99 8.51
N ASN A 33 -1.36 -13.21 9.43
CA ASN A 33 0.03 -13.34 9.86
C ASN A 33 0.39 -14.80 10.23
N LEU A 34 1.63 -15.17 9.91
CA LEU A 34 2.26 -16.42 10.31
C LEU A 34 3.12 -16.16 11.55
N GLU A 35 2.57 -16.46 12.72
CA GLU A 35 3.27 -16.27 14.00
C GLU A 35 4.57 -17.08 14.05
N GLU A 36 5.64 -16.46 14.58
CA GLU A 36 6.96 -17.06 14.75
C GLU A 36 7.64 -17.51 13.43
N ASP A 37 7.22 -16.98 12.27
CA ASP A 37 7.83 -17.26 10.97
C ASP A 37 8.79 -16.13 10.54
N GLU A 38 10.10 -16.40 10.64
CA GLU A 38 11.15 -15.43 10.29
C GLU A 38 11.18 -15.03 8.79
N ILE A 39 10.66 -15.87 7.89
CA ILE A 39 10.61 -15.55 6.47
C ILE A 39 9.43 -14.61 6.22
N TYR A 40 8.26 -14.92 6.79
CA TYR A 40 7.11 -14.03 6.76
C TYR A 40 7.48 -12.65 7.32
N ASP A 41 8.16 -12.59 8.47
CA ASP A 41 8.58 -11.32 9.08
C ASP A 41 9.45 -10.48 8.13
N LYS A 42 10.36 -11.12 7.38
CA LYS A 42 11.20 -10.43 6.37
C LYS A 42 10.40 -9.96 5.16
N LEU A 43 9.45 -10.77 4.68
CA LEU A 43 8.57 -10.40 3.58
C LEU A 43 7.66 -9.24 3.97
N TRP A 44 7.11 -9.29 5.20
CA TRP A 44 6.31 -8.21 5.77
C TRP A 44 7.12 -6.93 5.91
N ASP A 45 8.31 -7.00 6.49
CA ASP A 45 9.21 -5.85 6.63
C ASP A 45 9.56 -5.24 5.26
N HIS A 46 9.84 -6.08 4.26
CA HIS A 46 10.10 -5.62 2.90
C HIS A 46 8.88 -4.92 2.27
N ALA A 47 7.69 -5.53 2.37
CA ALA A 47 6.45 -4.95 1.85
C ALA A 47 6.13 -3.62 2.54
N LEU A 48 6.33 -3.54 3.86
CA LEU A 48 6.13 -2.34 4.65
C LEU A 48 7.04 -1.20 4.20
N HIS A 49 8.34 -1.46 4.03
CA HIS A 49 9.28 -0.46 3.51
C HIS A 49 8.88 0.01 2.10
N CYS A 50 8.51 -0.90 1.20
CA CYS A 50 8.02 -0.54 -0.13
C CYS A 50 6.79 0.38 -0.06
N MET A 51 5.82 0.07 0.80
CA MET A 51 4.61 0.88 0.98
C MET A 51 4.89 2.26 1.59
N ILE A 52 5.76 2.34 2.60
CA ILE A 52 6.14 3.60 3.24
C ILE A 52 6.89 4.51 2.26
N ASP A 53 7.89 3.97 1.56
CA ASP A 53 8.68 4.73 0.60
C ASP A 53 7.82 5.22 -0.57
N TYR A 54 6.95 4.37 -1.10
CA TYR A 54 6.02 4.75 -2.15
C TYR A 54 4.96 5.77 -1.67
N GLY A 55 4.44 5.58 -0.46
CA GLY A 55 3.51 6.51 0.19
C GLY A 55 4.13 7.91 0.34
N SER A 56 5.38 7.96 0.79
CA SER A 56 6.18 9.19 0.88
C SER A 56 6.39 9.83 -0.50
N LEU A 57 6.78 9.06 -1.52
CA LEU A 57 6.93 9.57 -2.88
C LEU A 57 5.60 10.14 -3.42
N ARG A 58 4.46 9.46 -3.19
CA ARG A 58 3.14 9.95 -3.62
C ARG A 58 2.74 11.25 -2.92
N ALA A 59 2.99 11.37 -1.62
CA ALA A 59 2.72 12.58 -0.86
C ALA A 59 3.54 13.77 -1.39
N HIS A 60 4.81 13.54 -1.72
CA HIS A 60 5.67 14.56 -2.31
C HIS A 60 5.31 14.89 -3.76
N TRP A 61 4.74 13.93 -4.51
CA TRP A 61 4.54 14.06 -5.96
C TRP A 61 3.89 15.37 -6.40
N LYS A 62 2.86 15.86 -5.69
CA LYS A 62 2.15 17.08 -6.08
C LYS A 62 2.86 18.37 -5.68
N ILE A 63 3.72 18.32 -4.66
CA ILE A 63 4.50 19.47 -4.15
C ILE A 63 5.91 19.56 -4.76
N THR A 64 6.46 18.46 -5.26
CA THR A 64 7.73 18.44 -6.03
C THR A 64 7.54 19.16 -7.37
N PRO A 65 8.45 20.07 -7.79
CA PRO A 65 8.40 20.69 -9.10
C PRO A 65 8.36 19.65 -10.22
N LYS A 66 7.63 19.91 -11.31
CA LYS A 66 7.47 18.93 -12.41
C LYS A 66 8.80 18.52 -13.05
N THR A 67 9.79 19.41 -13.07
CA THR A 67 11.13 19.16 -13.60
C THR A 67 11.92 18.13 -12.81
N ASP A 68 11.57 17.96 -11.53
CA ASP A 68 12.31 17.13 -10.58
C ASP A 68 11.57 15.80 -10.31
N ARG A 69 10.46 15.56 -11.02
CA ARG A 69 9.69 14.31 -10.92
C ARG A 69 10.23 13.29 -11.90
N SER A 70 10.51 12.09 -11.39
CA SER A 70 10.82 10.92 -12.19
C SER A 70 9.60 10.01 -12.26
N ASN A 71 9.00 9.88 -13.46
CA ASN A 71 7.92 8.90 -13.67
C ASN A 71 8.44 7.46 -13.63
N ASP A 72 9.70 7.25 -14.03
CA ASP A 72 10.32 5.93 -14.04
C ASP A 72 10.54 5.45 -12.62
N ASP A 73 11.12 6.29 -11.74
CA ASP A 73 11.31 5.93 -10.32
C ASP A 73 9.98 5.68 -9.63
N ARG A 74 8.96 6.51 -9.92
CA ARG A 74 7.60 6.30 -9.41
C ARG A 74 7.02 4.97 -9.89
N THR A 75 7.30 4.57 -11.13
CA THR A 75 6.81 3.32 -11.70
C THR A 75 7.49 2.14 -11.01
N VAL A 76 8.82 2.17 -10.89
CA VAL A 76 9.63 1.16 -10.21
C VAL A 76 9.19 0.97 -8.77
N MET A 77 9.06 2.05 -7.98
CA MET A 77 8.64 1.94 -6.58
C MET A 77 7.21 1.38 -6.45
N HIS A 78 6.33 1.70 -7.38
CA HIS A 78 4.99 1.13 -7.38
C HIS A 78 5.01 -0.36 -7.75
N ASP A 79 5.85 -0.78 -8.70
CA ASP A 79 6.05 -2.20 -9.02
C ASP A 79 6.58 -2.97 -7.81
N SER A 80 7.50 -2.38 -7.03
CA SER A 80 8.00 -2.97 -5.78
C SER A 80 6.88 -3.19 -4.75
N VAL A 81 5.95 -2.25 -4.58
CA VAL A 81 4.78 -2.44 -3.70
C VAL A 81 3.93 -3.61 -4.17
N ILE A 82 3.61 -3.67 -5.46
CA ILE A 82 2.76 -4.73 -6.01
C ILE A 82 3.43 -6.08 -5.84
N HIS A 83 4.70 -6.18 -6.21
CA HIS A 83 5.46 -7.42 -6.14
C HIS A 83 5.61 -7.94 -4.70
N SER A 84 5.94 -7.06 -3.75
CA SER A 84 6.10 -7.46 -2.33
C SER A 84 4.78 -7.91 -1.71
N LEU A 85 3.64 -7.30 -2.06
CA LEU A 85 2.33 -7.77 -1.62
C LEU A 85 1.94 -9.10 -2.26
N ASP A 86 2.27 -9.31 -3.54
CA ASP A 86 2.04 -10.58 -4.23
C ASP A 86 2.88 -11.71 -3.63
N GLU A 87 4.15 -11.43 -3.30
CA GLU A 87 5.06 -12.37 -2.64
C GLU A 87 4.57 -12.75 -1.24
N LEU A 88 4.16 -11.76 -0.43
CA LEU A 88 3.59 -11.99 0.90
C LEU A 88 2.32 -12.85 0.83
N ALA A 89 1.43 -12.56 -0.14
CA ALA A 89 0.21 -13.33 -0.37
C ALA A 89 0.50 -14.76 -0.86
N ALA A 90 1.50 -14.95 -1.73
CA ALA A 90 1.89 -16.27 -2.19
C ALA A 90 2.46 -17.11 -1.03
N TYR A 91 3.38 -16.53 -0.24
CA TYR A 91 3.99 -17.20 0.89
C TYR A 91 2.96 -17.61 1.95
N THR A 92 2.02 -16.73 2.30
CA THR A 92 0.93 -17.07 3.24
C THR A 92 0.04 -18.20 2.74
N LYS A 93 -0.29 -18.23 1.44
CA LYS A 93 -1.04 -19.33 0.83
C LYS A 93 -0.29 -20.66 0.87
N GLU A 94 1.02 -20.65 0.62
CA GLU A 94 1.87 -21.85 0.74
C GLU A 94 1.89 -22.43 2.16
N HIS A 95 1.63 -21.58 3.17
CA HIS A 95 1.59 -21.95 4.59
C HIS A 95 0.15 -22.13 5.12
N GLY A 96 -0.82 -22.38 4.24
CA GLY A 96 -2.17 -22.81 4.60
C GLY A 96 -3.15 -21.70 4.98
N LYS A 97 -2.77 -20.43 4.76
CA LYS A 97 -3.71 -19.29 4.83
C LYS A 97 -4.37 -19.07 3.46
N GLU A 98 -5.37 -18.19 3.39
CA GLU A 98 -6.12 -17.96 2.15
C GLU A 98 -5.63 -16.74 1.35
N ALA A 99 -4.94 -15.80 2.02
CA ALA A 99 -4.62 -14.44 1.62
C ALA A 99 -5.82 -13.69 1.01
N LYS A 100 -6.97 -13.74 1.69
CA LYS A 100 -8.22 -13.11 1.22
C LYS A 100 -8.08 -11.60 1.09
N TRP A 101 -7.30 -10.99 1.97
CA TRP A 101 -6.97 -9.56 1.93
C TRP A 101 -6.41 -9.15 0.57
N ARG A 102 -5.67 -10.04 -0.12
CA ARG A 102 -5.06 -9.76 -1.43
C ARG A 102 -6.11 -9.68 -2.52
N ASP A 103 -7.13 -10.53 -2.47
CA ASP A 103 -8.25 -10.55 -3.41
C ASP A 103 -9.19 -9.35 -3.16
N GLU A 104 -9.44 -9.00 -1.89
CA GLU A 104 -10.23 -7.83 -1.48
C GLU A 104 -9.56 -6.50 -1.86
N LEU A 105 -8.23 -6.41 -1.70
CA LEU A 105 -7.45 -5.27 -2.20
C LEU A 105 -7.57 -5.15 -3.72
N GLY A 106 -7.59 -6.29 -4.41
CA GLY A 106 -7.66 -6.38 -5.86
C GLY A 106 -6.35 -6.05 -6.56
N TYR A 107 -6.35 -6.16 -7.89
CA TYR A 107 -5.14 -6.10 -8.72
C TYR A 107 -5.01 -4.77 -9.49
N GLN A 108 -5.85 -3.80 -9.17
CA GLN A 108 -5.80 -2.48 -9.81
C GLN A 108 -4.65 -1.66 -9.25
N ARG A 109 -3.74 -1.26 -10.15
CA ARG A 109 -2.50 -0.57 -9.81
C ARG A 109 -2.76 0.66 -8.93
N LYS A 110 -3.72 1.52 -9.29
CA LYS A 110 -4.00 2.75 -8.52
C LYS A 110 -4.48 2.45 -7.10
N ARG A 111 -5.40 1.49 -6.97
CA ARG A 111 -5.96 1.04 -5.70
C ARG A 111 -4.88 0.49 -4.75
N ILE A 112 -3.95 -0.31 -5.27
CA ILE A 112 -2.78 -0.79 -4.51
C ILE A 112 -1.89 0.38 -4.04
N GLY A 113 -1.67 1.36 -4.92
CA GLY A 113 -0.95 2.58 -4.56
C GLY A 113 -1.68 3.45 -3.52
N ASP A 114 -3.01 3.44 -3.50
CA ASP A 114 -3.83 4.10 -2.47
C ASP A 114 -3.70 3.37 -1.13
N PHE A 115 -3.73 2.03 -1.14
CA PHE A 115 -3.48 1.21 0.05
C PHE A 115 -2.13 1.51 0.70
N ALA A 116 -1.04 1.58 -0.09
CA ALA A 116 0.29 1.94 0.41
C ALA A 116 0.32 3.31 1.11
N CYS A 117 -0.42 4.30 0.59
CA CYS A 117 -0.56 5.60 1.25
C CYS A 117 -1.30 5.51 2.59
N TYR A 118 -2.33 4.69 2.71
CA TYR A 118 -3.05 4.51 3.97
C TYR A 118 -2.22 3.75 5.01
N VAL A 119 -1.46 2.73 4.61
CA VAL A 119 -0.51 2.06 5.51
C VAL A 119 0.53 3.07 6.01
N SER A 120 1.12 3.87 5.12
CA SER A 120 2.06 4.94 5.49
C SER A 120 1.44 5.96 6.46
N LEU A 121 0.17 6.36 6.24
CA LEU A 121 -0.57 7.23 7.17
C LEU A 121 -0.67 6.61 8.57
N ILE A 122 -1.08 5.34 8.68
CA ILE A 122 -1.23 4.65 9.96
C ILE A 122 0.11 4.60 10.69
N TYR A 123 1.20 4.18 10.04
CA TYR A 123 2.52 4.16 10.66
C TYR A 123 2.97 5.55 11.12
N GLY A 124 2.74 6.59 10.32
CA GLY A 124 3.03 7.98 10.71
C GLY A 124 2.20 8.45 11.91
N VAL A 125 0.93 8.04 12.00
CA VAL A 125 0.00 8.40 13.08
C VAL A 125 0.32 7.66 14.39
N PHE A 126 0.86 6.45 14.33
CA PHE A 126 1.26 5.66 15.50
C PHE A 126 2.65 6.03 16.04
N ALA A 127 3.49 6.73 15.27
CA ALA A 127 4.82 7.20 15.69
C ALA A 127 4.80 8.44 16.64
N ARG A 128 3.66 8.74 17.26
CA ARG A 128 3.45 9.90 18.13
C ARG A 128 4.07 9.75 19.51
#